data_AF-G5JJV4-F1
#
_entry.id   AF-G5JJV4-F1
#
_cell.length_a   1.000
_cell.length_b   1.000
_cell.length_c   1.000
_cell.angle_alpha   90.00
_cell.angle_beta   90.00
_cell.angle_gamma   90.00
#
_symmetry.space_group_name_H-M   'P 1'
#
loop_
_entity.id
_entity.type
_entity.pdbx_description
1 polymer ?
#
loop_
_entity_poly.entity_id
_entity_poly.type
_entity_poly.pdbx_seq_one_letter_code
_entity_poly.pdbx_strand_id
1 'polypeptide(L)' 'MNTKTWWTMKDLEAETSKSRNWLKANILEVPVFKKEIETFVHYPINNNDEYRFIRSKMKQFLEDKFHMIFG' A
#
# COMPACT_ATOMS: atom_id res chain seq x y z
N MET A 1 -18.59 7.90 -13.43
CA MET A 1 -17.15 8.19 -13.32
C MET A 1 -16.47 6.94 -12.78
N ASN A 2 -15.68 6.23 -13.60
CA ASN A 2 -15.08 4.95 -13.23
C ASN A 2 -13.95 5.16 -12.22
N THR A 3 -14.27 5.10 -10.93
CA THR A 3 -13.28 5.07 -9.85
C THR A 3 -12.46 3.80 -10.03
N LYS A 4 -11.23 3.93 -10.57
CA LYS A 4 -10.23 2.87 -10.39
C LYS A 4 -9.99 2.75 -8.88
N THR A 5 -10.68 1.81 -8.24
CA THR A 5 -10.68 1.57 -6.77
C THR A 5 -9.39 0.90 -6.28
N TRP A 6 -8.42 0.73 -7.18
CA TRP A 6 -7.22 -0.05 -6.98
C TRP A 6 -6.03 0.86 -7.20
N TRP A 7 -5.13 0.91 -6.23
CA TRP A 7 -3.83 1.52 -6.37
C TRP A 7 -2.84 0.50 -6.88
N THR A 8 -1.94 0.99 -7.72
CA THR A 8 -0.69 0.32 -8.02
C THR A 8 0.40 0.80 -7.08
N MET A 9 1.58 0.19 -7.14
CA MET A 9 2.75 0.71 -6.42
C MET A 9 3.02 2.18 -6.76
N LYS A 10 2.84 2.60 -8.02
CA LYS A 10 3.05 3.99 -8.43
C LYS A 10 2.06 4.96 -7.77
N ASP A 11 0.79 4.57 -7.66
CA ASP A 11 -0.21 5.39 -6.96
C ASP A 11 0.12 5.53 -5.48
N LEU A 12 0.56 4.42 -4.86
CA LEU A 12 0.98 4.41 -3.46
C LEU A 12 2.22 5.30 -3.22
N GLU A 13 3.19 5.26 -4.13
CA GLU A 13 4.36 6.15 -4.13
C GLU A 13 3.94 7.62 -4.27
N ALA A 14 2.98 7.92 -5.15
CA ALA A 14 2.49 9.29 -5.35
C ALA A 14 1.71 9.84 -4.14
N GLU A 15 0.83 9.04 -3.53
CA GLU A 15 0.06 9.47 -2.34
C GLU A 15 0.94 9.64 -1.11
N THR A 16 1.84 8.70 -0.86
CA THR A 16 2.73 8.78 0.31
C THR A 16 3.90 9.73 0.09
N SER A 17 4.17 10.12 -1.16
CA SER A 17 5.41 10.80 -1.57
C SER A 17 6.67 10.07 -1.08
N LYS A 18 6.60 8.74 -0.96
CA LYS A 18 7.71 7.87 -0.54
C LYS A 18 8.07 6.91 -1.66
N SER A 19 9.36 6.60 -1.77
CA SER A 19 9.85 5.64 -2.75
C SER A 19 9.35 4.22 -2.47
N ARG A 20 9.20 3.42 -3.51
CA ARG A 20 8.79 2.00 -3.44
C ARG A 20 9.54 1.19 -2.39
N ASN A 21 10.86 1.37 -2.27
CA ASN A 21 11.67 0.68 -1.27
C ASN A 21 11.29 1.06 0.15
N TRP A 22 10.97 2.34 0.38
CA TRP A 22 10.55 2.81 1.69
C TRP A 22 9.18 2.24 2.05
N LEU A 23 8.24 2.23 1.10
CA LEU A 23 6.93 1.61 1.28
C LEU A 23 7.04 0.10 1.52
N LYS A 24 7.99 -0.56 0.87
CA LYS A 24 8.30 -1.95 1.20
C LYS A 24 8.78 -2.08 2.63
N ALA A 25 9.87 -1.43 3.01
CA ALA A 25 10.47 -1.56 4.33
C ALA A 25 9.56 -1.12 5.49
N ASN A 26 8.74 -0.08 5.30
CA ASN A 26 7.97 0.56 6.37
C ASN A 26 6.48 0.21 6.35
N ILE A 27 5.95 -0.36 5.26
CA ILE A 27 4.54 -0.74 5.16
C ILE A 27 4.39 -2.23 4.82
N LEU A 28 5.03 -2.71 3.76
CA LEU A 28 4.82 -4.09 3.27
C LEU A 28 5.64 -5.14 4.04
N GLU A 29 6.79 -4.75 4.59
CA GLU A 29 7.72 -5.60 5.33
C GLU A 29 7.56 -5.46 6.84
N VAL A 30 6.78 -4.47 7.31
CA VAL A 30 6.42 -4.39 8.73
C VAL A 30 5.40 -5.49 9.02
N PRO A 31 5.70 -6.47 9.88
CA PRO A 31 4.86 -7.65 10.07
C PRO A 31 3.45 -7.33 10.58
N VAL A 32 3.31 -6.25 11.37
CA VAL A 32 2.01 -5.76 11.86
C VAL A 32 1.15 -5.25 10.70
N PHE A 33 1.73 -4.40 9.86
CA PHE A 33 1.06 -3.78 8.73
C PHE A 33 0.80 -4.79 7.62
N LYS A 34 1.79 -5.63 7.31
CA LYS A 34 1.67 -6.74 6.34
C LYS A 34 0.43 -7.58 6.62
N LYS A 35 0.19 -7.96 7.89
CA LYS A 35 -0.96 -8.80 8.26
C LYS A 35 -2.30 -8.11 8.05
N GLU A 36 -2.35 -6.80 8.28
CA GLU A 36 -3.54 -5.98 8.11
C GLU A 36 -3.83 -5.75 6.61
N ILE A 37 -2.80 -5.32 5.88
CA ILE A 37 -2.91 -5.00 4.46
C ILE A 37 -3.03 -6.24 3.58
N GLU A 38 -2.51 -7.41 3.98
CA GLU A 38 -2.66 -8.66 3.23
C GLU A 38 -4.13 -9.02 2.96
N THR A 39 -5.06 -8.53 3.78
CA THR A 39 -6.50 -8.68 3.53
C THR A 39 -7.03 -7.84 2.36
N PHE A 40 -6.32 -6.79 1.95
CA PHE A 40 -6.69 -5.84 0.90
C PHE A 40 -5.54 -5.49 -0.08
N VAL A 41 -4.50 -6.31 -0.09
CA VAL A 41 -3.31 -6.18 -0.93
C VAL A 41 -3.04 -7.47 -1.66
N HIS A 42 -2.98 -7.37 -2.99
CA HIS A 42 -2.57 -8.44 -3.85
C HIS A 42 -1.08 -8.31 -4.14
N TYR A 43 -0.30 -9.24 -3.60
CA TYR A 43 1.12 -9.35 -3.87
C TYR A 43 1.33 -10.03 -5.23
N PRO A 44 2.17 -9.47 -6.11
CA PRO A 44 2.47 -10.11 -7.37
C PRO A 44 3.30 -11.37 -7.14
N ILE A 45 2.80 -12.51 -7.57
CA ILE A 45 3.45 -13.83 -7.43
C ILE A 45 4.34 -14.12 -8.64
N ASN A 46 4.05 -13.52 -9.81
CA ASN A 46 4.77 -13.73 -11.06
C ASN A 46 5.42 -12.45 -11.61
N ASN A 47 6.41 -12.61 -12.50
CA ASN A 47 7.16 -11.53 -13.18
C ASN A 47 6.29 -10.57 -14.02
N ASN A 48 5.00 -10.87 -14.24
CA ASN A 48 4.03 -10.02 -14.96
C ASN A 48 2.88 -9.53 -14.07
N ASP A 49 2.86 -9.87 -12.79
CA ASP A 49 1.84 -9.36 -11.88
C ASP A 49 2.27 -8.01 -11.31
N GLU A 50 1.31 -7.09 -11.24
CA GLU A 50 1.49 -5.80 -10.58
C GLU A 50 0.89 -5.85 -9.18
N TYR A 51 1.52 -5.12 -8.24
CA TYR A 51 0.93 -4.90 -6.93
C TYR A 51 -0.41 -4.18 -7.09
N ARG A 52 -1.45 -4.72 -6.46
CA ARG A 52 -2.77 -4.07 -6.41
C ARG A 52 -3.22 -3.92 -4.97
N PHE A 53 -3.50 -2.69 -4.58
CA PHE A 53 -3.97 -2.33 -3.25
C PHE A 53 -5.39 -1.77 -3.38
N ILE A 54 -6.29 -2.08 -2.46
CA ILE A 54 -7.61 -1.41 -2.43
C ILE A 54 -7.41 0.02 -1.92
N ARG A 55 -7.64 1.03 -2.78
CA ARG A 55 -7.41 2.46 -2.46
C ARG A 55 -8.09 2.87 -1.16
N SER A 56 -9.38 2.58 -1.00
CA SER A 56 -10.14 3.01 0.18
C SER A 56 -9.60 2.42 1.48
N LYS A 57 -9.23 1.14 1.46
CA LYS A 57 -8.67 0.45 2.63
C LYS A 57 -7.24 0.90 2.93
N MET A 58 -6.41 0.99 1.89
CA MET A 58 -5.03 1.42 2.01
C MET A 58 -4.92 2.87 2.49
N LYS A 59 -5.79 3.76 1.99
CA LYS A 59 -5.84 5.15 2.44
C LYS A 59 -6.26 5.26 3.91
N GLN A 60 -7.32 4.55 4.29
CA GLN A 60 -7.80 4.55 5.68
C GLN A 60 -6.74 3.98 6.64
N PHE A 61 -6.02 2.94 6.21
CA PHE A 61 -4.88 2.38 6.92
C PHE A 61 -3.72 3.37 7.05
N LEU A 62 -3.37 4.05 5.96
CA LEU A 62 -2.33 5.08 5.96
C LEU A 62 -2.70 6.25 6.87
N GLU A 63 -3.96 6.67 6.90
CA GLU A 63 -4.45 7.74 7.80
C GLU A 63 -4.39 7.29 9.28
N ASP A 64 -4.83 6.07 9.59
CA ASP A 64 -4.78 5.51 10.96
C ASP A 64 -3.34 5.36 11.47
N LYS A 65 -2.46 4.83 10.61
CA LYS A 65 -1.04 4.63 10.91
C LYS A 65 -0.18 5.84 10.57
N PHE A 66 -0.76 6.95 10.10
CA PHE A 66 0.00 8.11 9.65
C PHE A 66 0.93 8.60 10.75
N HIS A 67 0.42 8.70 11.99
CA HIS A 67 1.23 9.09 13.15
C HIS A 67 2.30 8.07 13.55
N MET A 68 2.14 6.78 13.22
CA MET A 68 3.16 5.76 13.51
C MET A 68 4.21 5.66 12.39
N ILE A 69 3.83 6.02 11.17
CA ILE A 69 4.64 5.90 9.95
C ILE A 69 5.41 7.21 9.68
N PHE A 70 4.84 8.36 10.04
CA PHE A 70 5.38 9.71 9.78
C PHE A 70 5.62 10.55 11.05
N GLY A 71 5.14 10.13 12.23
CA GLY A 71 5.42 10.78 13.51
C GLY A 71 6.72 10.29 14.12
#